data_AF-A0A7K9PIW1-F1
#
_entry.id   AF-A0A7K9PIW1-F1
#
_cell.length_a   1.000
_cell.length_b   1.000
_cell.length_c   1.000
_cell.angle_alpha   90.00
_cell.angle_beta   90.00
_cell.angle_gamma   90.00
#
_symmetry.space_group_name_H-M   'P 1'
#
loop_
_entity.id
_entity.type
_entity.pdbx_description
1 polymer ?
#
loop_
_entity_poly.entity_id
_entity_poly.type
_entity_poly.pdbx_seq_one_letter_code
_entity_poly.pdbx_strand_id
1 'polypeptide(L)'
;PEIPASGCPANRTWVRGTREALSCLATGNPEPTVVCGRHGLGDSRDTPTATPSSEPAPTTGTDNRDPAQATGNVTRAHAGTYQCRATNAHGSAVRNVTVAVEDGPAGVTVRALPSANVTRGSGFTVDCGAEAVPAPTYTWALPPAPNLRLAADNRSVTVTRATTANRGVYTCTASNRHGRRAGSVVVRVDESWLVVLVALGALGAVTALGLAVAGGYYLKTTACKKGEYNVRDAEGSSEAACLHRHNRDNRGDIFGIQLTQP
;
A
#
# COMPACT_ATOMS: atom_id res chain seq x y z
N PRO A 1 30.51 19.66 46.20
CA PRO A 1 30.66 18.91 44.94
C PRO A 1 29.80 19.56 43.85
N GLU A 2 30.18 19.43 42.59
CA GLU A 2 29.49 20.05 41.46
C GLU A 2 29.56 19.13 40.23
N ILE A 3 28.51 19.14 39.40
CA ILE A 3 28.47 18.39 38.14
C ILE A 3 28.39 19.42 36.99
N PRO A 4 29.54 19.82 36.40
CA PRO A 4 29.56 20.80 35.33
C PRO A 4 28.94 20.23 34.05
N ALA A 5 28.32 21.10 33.24
CA ALA A 5 27.69 20.70 31.98
C ALA A 5 28.67 20.11 30.95
N SER A 6 29.94 20.53 31.00
CA SER A 6 31.02 19.97 30.18
C SER A 6 31.32 18.51 30.52
N GLY A 7 31.17 18.13 31.79
CA GLY A 7 31.36 16.76 32.28
C GLY A 7 30.09 15.89 32.24
N CYS A 8 28.92 16.50 32.10
CA CYS A 8 27.62 15.83 32.11
C CYS A 8 26.61 16.62 31.24
N PRO A 9 26.65 16.46 29.90
CA PRO A 9 25.75 17.16 29.02
C PRO A 9 24.30 16.76 29.28
N ALA A 10 23.39 17.73 29.27
CA ALA A 10 21.98 17.51 29.60
C ALA A 10 21.24 16.64 28.56
N ASN A 11 21.72 16.58 27.33
CA ASN A 11 21.15 15.75 26.26
C ASN A 11 22.23 14.81 25.71
N ARG A 12 21.95 13.51 25.68
CA ARG A 12 22.79 12.49 25.05
C ARG A 12 22.00 11.70 24.03
N THR A 13 22.65 11.32 22.94
CA THR A 13 22.11 10.45 21.91
C THR A 13 22.88 9.13 21.90
N TRP A 14 22.15 8.03 21.98
CA TRP A 14 22.70 6.68 21.84
C TRP A 14 22.16 6.03 20.57
N VAL A 15 22.93 5.11 20.00
CA VAL A 15 22.52 4.37 18.80
C VAL A 15 22.09 2.97 19.21
N ARG A 16 20.94 2.52 18.73
CA ARG A 16 20.44 1.17 19.01
C ARG A 16 21.47 0.11 18.59
N GLY A 17 21.72 -0.85 19.46
CA GLY A 17 22.66 -1.95 19.20
C GLY A 17 24.09 -1.69 19.65
N THR A 18 24.48 -0.44 19.93
CA THR A 18 25.82 -0.14 20.48
C THR A 18 25.87 -0.40 21.98
N ARG A 19 27.08 -0.43 22.54
CA ARG A 19 27.30 -0.53 24.00
C ARG A 19 27.61 0.87 24.50
N GLU A 20 26.65 1.48 25.17
CA GLU A 20 26.77 2.82 25.74
C GLU A 20 26.51 2.75 27.24
N ALA A 21 27.22 3.59 28.00
CA ALA A 21 26.98 3.77 29.42
C ALA A 21 26.86 5.25 29.77
N LEU A 22 26.05 5.56 30.77
CA LEU A 22 25.91 6.92 31.27
C LEU A 22 27.02 7.19 32.27
N SER A 23 27.91 8.11 31.91
CA SER A 23 29.04 8.55 32.75
C SER A 23 29.03 10.07 32.83
N CYS A 24 29.15 10.61 34.03
CA CYS A 24 29.25 12.05 34.29
C CYS A 24 30.46 12.35 35.15
N LEU A 25 31.18 13.43 34.82
CA LEU A 25 32.32 13.92 35.58
C LEU A 25 31.85 14.97 36.59
N ALA A 26 32.32 14.86 37.84
CA ALA A 26 32.00 15.77 38.91
C ALA A 26 33.27 16.26 39.61
N THR A 27 33.21 17.46 40.16
CA THR A 27 34.33 18.12 40.84
C THR A 27 33.99 18.39 42.31
N GLY A 28 34.99 18.36 43.18
CA GLY A 28 34.81 18.66 44.61
C GLY A 28 36.04 18.27 45.42
N ASN A 29 36.17 18.87 46.61
CA ASN A 29 37.16 18.48 47.60
C ASN A 29 36.42 18.06 48.89
N PRO A 30 36.53 16.79 49.35
CA PRO A 30 37.17 15.66 48.68
C PRO A 30 36.45 15.26 47.39
N GLU A 31 37.12 14.48 46.53
CA GLU A 31 36.61 14.06 45.22
C GLU A 31 35.26 13.31 45.36
N PRO A 32 34.21 13.71 44.62
CA PRO A 32 32.89 13.11 44.75
C PRO A 32 32.73 11.81 43.96
N THR A 33 31.95 10.87 44.50
CA THR A 33 31.51 9.67 43.76
C THR A 33 30.23 9.97 43.00
N VAL A 34 30.16 9.57 41.72
CA VAL A 34 28.98 9.82 40.87
C VAL A 34 28.20 8.52 40.64
N VAL A 35 26.92 8.52 40.95
CA VAL A 35 25.98 7.43 40.66
C VAL A 35 24.85 7.98 39.81
N CYS A 36 24.59 7.33 38.67
CA CYS A 36 23.47 7.68 37.81
C CYS A 36 22.37 6.61 37.91
N GLY A 37 21.12 7.02 37.77
CA GLY A 37 19.94 6.15 37.78
C GLY A 37 18.86 6.68 36.84
N ARG A 38 17.90 5.84 36.41
CA ARG A 38 16.75 6.33 35.64
C ARG A 38 15.85 7.14 36.56
N HIS A 39 15.48 8.35 36.13
CA HIS A 39 14.62 9.23 36.92
C HIS A 39 13.21 8.60 37.01
N GLY A 40 12.74 8.31 38.22
CA GLY A 40 11.38 7.80 38.49
C GLY A 40 11.23 6.28 38.71
N LEU A 41 12.31 5.49 38.71
CA LEU A 41 12.29 4.11 39.20
C LEU A 41 13.02 4.05 40.55
N GLY A 42 12.27 4.29 41.64
CA GLY A 42 12.74 4.05 43.01
C GLY A 42 13.53 5.19 43.66
N ASP A 43 12.90 6.35 43.85
CA ASP A 43 13.23 7.17 45.02
C ASP A 43 12.53 6.56 46.25
N SER A 44 13.08 5.45 46.73
CA SER A 44 12.72 4.83 48.00
C SER A 44 13.92 4.04 48.49
N ARG A 45 14.88 4.79 49.05
CA ARG A 45 15.67 4.39 50.21
C ARG A 45 16.34 5.64 50.77
N ASP A 46 15.55 6.40 51.51
CA ASP A 46 16.05 6.88 52.79
C ASP A 46 16.35 5.65 53.63
N THR A 47 17.63 5.32 53.80
CA THR A 47 18.07 4.58 54.99
C THR A 47 19.53 4.95 55.25
N PRO A 48 19.82 5.71 56.32
CA PRO A 48 21.16 5.77 56.85
C PRO A 48 21.40 4.51 57.70
N THR A 49 22.60 3.94 57.66
CA THR A 49 23.38 3.42 58.82
C THR A 49 24.43 2.40 58.34
N ALA A 50 25.63 2.52 58.93
CA ALA A 50 26.81 1.67 58.82
C ALA A 50 26.52 0.16 59.00
N THR A 51 27.35 -0.82 58.61
CA THR A 51 28.79 -1.06 58.92
C THR A 51 29.30 -2.24 58.04
N PRO A 52 30.61 -2.53 58.00
CA PRO A 52 31.20 -3.52 57.09
C PRO A 52 31.23 -4.94 57.69
N SER A 53 30.90 -5.95 56.90
CA SER A 53 31.31 -7.34 57.18
C SER A 53 31.37 -8.19 55.92
N SER A 54 32.46 -8.95 55.86
CA SER A 54 32.90 -9.90 54.86
C SER A 54 32.16 -11.24 54.94
N GLU A 55 31.60 -11.73 53.83
CA GLU A 55 31.87 -13.05 53.19
C GLU A 55 30.89 -13.31 52.03
N PRO A 56 31.26 -14.13 51.02
CA PRO A 56 30.48 -14.31 49.79
C PRO A 56 29.62 -15.58 49.81
N ALA A 57 28.36 -15.48 49.36
CA ALA A 57 27.58 -16.64 48.94
C ALA A 57 26.66 -16.29 47.75
N PRO A 58 26.41 -17.24 46.83
CA PRO A 58 25.98 -16.96 45.46
C PRO A 58 24.45 -16.97 45.34
N THR A 59 23.90 -16.06 44.53
CA THR A 59 22.49 -16.13 44.13
C THR A 59 22.32 -15.92 42.63
N THR A 60 21.96 -17.03 42.01
CA THR A 60 21.27 -17.18 40.74
C THR A 60 20.04 -16.27 40.62
N GLY A 61 19.93 -15.59 39.48
CA GLY A 61 18.66 -15.36 38.78
C GLY A 61 17.71 -14.29 39.34
N THR A 62 17.92 -13.04 38.96
CA THR A 62 16.88 -12.13 38.42
C THR A 62 17.57 -10.87 37.92
N ASP A 63 17.54 -10.66 36.60
CA ASP A 63 18.22 -9.55 35.91
C ASP A 63 17.48 -8.22 36.16
N ASN A 64 17.50 -7.72 37.39
CA ASN A 64 17.24 -6.31 37.69
C ASN A 64 18.56 -5.54 37.54
N ARG A 65 19.09 -5.49 36.33
CA ARG A 65 20.23 -4.63 36.03
C ARG A 65 19.74 -3.19 35.96
N ASP A 66 20.24 -2.35 36.86
CA ASP A 66 20.02 -0.91 36.83
C ASP A 66 20.26 -0.37 35.40
N PRO A 67 19.30 0.33 34.79
CA PRO A 67 19.43 0.82 33.42
C PRO A 67 20.54 1.87 33.24
N ALA A 68 21.11 2.38 34.33
CA ALA A 68 22.27 3.27 34.30
C ALA A 68 23.59 2.55 34.03
N GLN A 69 23.65 1.24 34.28
CA GLN A 69 24.80 0.40 33.99
C GLN A 69 24.43 -0.55 32.86
N ALA A 70 24.24 0.01 31.66
CA ALA A 70 23.94 -0.78 30.47
C ALA A 70 25.15 -1.67 30.11
N THR A 71 25.21 -2.85 30.71
CA THR A 71 26.16 -3.92 30.37
C THR A 71 25.74 -4.69 29.11
N GLY A 72 24.77 -4.17 28.35
CA GLY A 72 24.19 -4.77 27.15
C GLY A 72 23.96 -3.77 26.03
N ASN A 73 23.47 -4.26 24.88
CA ASN A 73 23.24 -3.43 23.71
C ASN A 73 22.08 -2.44 23.94
N VAL A 74 22.24 -1.21 23.46
CA VAL A 74 21.24 -0.16 23.59
C VAL A 74 19.94 -0.56 22.87
N THR A 75 18.82 -0.44 23.56
CA THR A 75 17.48 -0.62 23.00
C THR A 75 16.67 0.66 23.10
N ARG A 76 15.54 0.77 22.39
CA ARG A 76 14.65 1.95 22.48
C ARG A 76 14.14 2.19 23.91
N ALA A 77 14.07 1.15 24.74
CA ALA A 77 13.68 1.26 26.15
C ALA A 77 14.69 2.05 27.00
N HIS A 78 15.95 2.19 26.56
CA HIS A 78 16.94 2.99 27.27
C HIS A 78 16.75 4.50 27.10
N ALA A 79 15.88 4.95 26.18
CA ALA A 79 15.52 6.36 26.10
C ALA A 79 14.80 6.82 27.38
N GLY A 80 15.01 8.07 27.76
CA GLY A 80 14.37 8.69 28.93
C GLY A 80 15.31 9.60 29.70
N THR A 81 14.80 10.12 30.82
CA THR A 81 15.57 11.00 31.70
C THR A 81 16.26 10.18 32.79
N TYR A 82 17.54 10.45 32.99
CA TYR A 82 18.38 9.87 34.02
C TYR A 82 18.82 10.98 34.98
N GLN A 83 19.06 10.61 36.22
CA GLN A 83 19.55 11.52 37.25
C GLN A 83 20.91 11.01 37.73
N CYS A 84 21.93 11.86 37.61
CA CYS A 84 23.26 11.62 38.14
C CYS A 84 23.45 12.41 39.42
N ARG A 85 23.83 11.74 40.50
CA ARG A 85 24.08 12.32 41.81
C ARG A 85 25.56 12.14 42.15
N ALA A 86 26.23 13.25 42.42
CA ALA A 86 27.61 13.31 42.88
C ALA A 86 27.63 13.57 44.39
N THR A 87 28.25 12.69 45.19
CA THR A 87 28.29 12.78 46.65
C THR A 87 29.73 12.84 47.17
N ASN A 88 29.98 13.73 48.13
CA ASN A 88 31.21 13.72 48.93
C ASN A 88 30.88 13.99 50.42
N ALA A 89 31.89 14.01 51.28
CA ALA A 89 31.72 14.22 52.73
C ALA A 89 31.05 15.57 53.11
N HIS A 90 30.99 16.53 52.18
CA HIS A 90 30.45 17.86 52.41
C HIS A 90 29.13 18.12 51.67
N GLY A 91 28.56 17.14 50.97
CA GLY A 91 27.23 17.25 50.40
C GLY A 91 27.02 16.48 49.09
N SER A 92 25.98 16.85 48.36
CA SER A 92 25.58 16.19 47.11
C SER A 92 25.14 17.18 46.04
N ALA A 93 25.50 16.94 44.79
CA ALA A 93 25.01 17.65 43.62
C ALA A 93 24.25 16.68 42.70
N VAL A 94 23.22 17.18 42.01
CA VAL A 94 22.37 16.36 41.15
C VAL A 94 22.25 17.02 39.77
N ARG A 95 22.28 16.20 38.71
CA ARG A 95 22.10 16.63 37.32
C ARG A 95 21.20 15.66 36.58
N ASN A 96 20.20 16.20 35.89
CA ASN A 96 19.34 15.40 35.01
C ASN A 96 19.94 15.36 33.60
N VAL A 97 19.91 14.19 32.98
CA VAL A 97 20.39 13.90 31.62
C VAL A 97 19.30 13.19 30.85
N THR A 98 18.87 13.77 29.74
CA THR A 98 17.93 13.17 28.81
C THR A 98 18.70 12.34 27.79
N VAL A 99 18.42 11.05 27.72
CA VAL A 99 18.99 10.13 26.73
C VAL A 99 17.93 9.87 25.65
N ALA A 100 18.25 10.22 24.42
CA ALA A 100 17.49 9.82 23.24
C ALA A 100 18.18 8.61 22.59
N VAL A 101 17.38 7.67 22.08
CA VAL A 101 17.91 6.51 21.34
C VAL A 101 17.50 6.65 19.88
N GLU A 102 18.50 6.60 19.01
CA GLU A 102 18.37 6.70 17.57
C GLU A 102 18.67 5.36 16.90
N ASP A 103 18.09 5.14 15.73
CA ASP A 103 18.27 3.91 14.98
C ASP A 103 18.19 4.13 13.45
N GLY A 104 18.92 3.29 12.73
CA GLY A 104 18.86 3.24 11.28
C GLY A 104 17.54 2.67 10.78
N PRO A 105 17.24 2.79 9.47
CA PRO A 105 16.00 2.29 8.90
C PRO A 105 15.87 0.77 9.10
N ALA A 106 14.80 0.35 9.75
CA ALA A 106 14.43 -1.04 9.95
C ALA A 106 13.07 -1.34 9.29
N GLY A 107 12.88 -2.59 8.85
CA GLY A 107 11.61 -3.05 8.30
C GLY A 107 11.14 -2.27 7.07
N VAL A 108 12.01 -2.04 6.08
CA VAL A 108 11.61 -1.35 4.84
C VAL A 108 10.53 -2.16 4.13
N THR A 109 9.34 -1.58 4.02
CA THR A 109 8.18 -2.15 3.35
C THR A 109 7.93 -1.39 2.06
N VAL A 110 7.73 -2.13 0.97
CA VAL A 110 7.36 -1.57 -0.33
C VAL A 110 6.08 -2.27 -0.78
N ARG A 111 5.03 -1.51 -1.03
CA ARG A 111 3.69 -2.04 -1.31
C ARG A 111 3.12 -1.37 -2.55
N ALA A 112 2.59 -2.18 -3.47
CA ALA A 112 1.84 -1.69 -4.61
C ALA A 112 0.35 -1.70 -4.29
N LEU A 113 -0.32 -0.58 -4.55
CA LEU A 113 -1.73 -0.32 -4.30
C LEU A 113 -2.45 -0.04 -5.63
N PRO A 114 -3.63 -0.64 -5.88
CA PRO A 114 -4.32 -1.60 -5.00
C PRO A 114 -3.67 -3.00 -4.99
N SER A 115 -2.86 -3.32 -6.00
CA SER A 115 -2.18 -4.61 -6.10
C SER A 115 -0.89 -4.49 -6.93
N ALA A 116 -0.02 -5.50 -6.83
CA ALA A 116 1.16 -5.62 -7.68
C ALA A 116 0.84 -6.13 -9.10
N ASN A 117 -0.37 -6.67 -9.32
CA ASN A 117 -0.85 -7.14 -10.62
C ASN A 117 -1.79 -6.07 -11.20
N VAL A 118 -1.21 -5.18 -11.99
CA VAL A 118 -1.86 -4.00 -12.53
C VAL A 118 -2.44 -4.32 -13.90
N THR A 119 -3.62 -3.81 -14.18
CA THR A 119 -4.25 -3.93 -15.49
C THR A 119 -3.77 -2.82 -16.42
N ARG A 120 -3.46 -3.11 -17.69
CA ARG A 120 -3.02 -2.10 -18.65
C ARG A 120 -4.04 -0.96 -18.75
N GLY A 121 -3.55 0.28 -18.68
CA GLY A 121 -4.36 1.49 -18.72
C GLY A 121 -4.93 1.93 -17.38
N SER A 122 -4.85 1.11 -16.31
CA SER A 122 -5.26 1.53 -14.96
C SER A 122 -4.16 2.31 -14.23
N GLY A 123 -4.53 2.95 -13.12
CA GLY A 123 -3.58 3.61 -12.24
C GLY A 123 -3.17 2.72 -11.07
N PHE A 124 -1.95 2.94 -10.56
CA PHE A 124 -1.44 2.30 -9.35
C PHE A 124 -0.41 3.19 -8.65
N THR A 125 -0.19 2.93 -7.37
CA THR A 125 0.81 3.63 -6.55
C THR A 125 1.69 2.61 -5.85
N VAL A 126 2.99 2.86 -5.81
CA VAL A 126 3.95 2.08 -5.02
C VAL A 126 4.41 2.94 -3.85
N ASP A 127 4.03 2.53 -2.64
CA ASP A 127 4.36 3.20 -1.40
C ASP A 127 5.54 2.52 -0.70
N CYS A 128 6.40 3.33 -0.09
CA CYS A 128 7.51 2.88 0.72
C CYS A 128 7.38 3.39 2.17
N GLY A 129 7.71 2.52 3.12
CA GLY A 129 7.72 2.88 4.54
C GLY A 129 8.85 2.17 5.27
N ALA A 130 9.51 2.88 6.19
CA ALA A 130 10.52 2.33 7.06
C ALA A 130 10.45 3.00 8.45
N GLU A 131 10.76 2.25 9.50
CA GLU A 131 10.92 2.80 10.84
C GLU A 131 12.36 3.24 11.04
N ALA A 132 12.59 4.51 11.36
CA ALA A 132 13.92 5.02 11.69
C ALA A 132 13.82 6.29 12.54
N VAL A 133 14.79 6.48 13.42
CA VAL A 133 14.98 7.73 14.17
C VAL A 133 16.42 8.20 13.97
N PRO A 134 16.68 9.37 13.35
CA PRO A 134 15.71 10.31 12.78
C PRO A 134 14.97 9.77 11.56
N ALA A 135 13.88 10.46 11.19
CA ALA A 135 13.04 10.12 10.05
C ALA A 135 13.89 9.90 8.77
N PRO A 136 13.64 8.82 8.01
CA PRO A 136 14.45 8.49 6.85
C PRO A 136 14.03 9.29 5.61
N THR A 137 14.97 9.49 4.69
CA THR A 137 14.72 9.95 3.33
C THR A 137 14.61 8.76 2.38
N TYR A 138 13.83 8.93 1.31
CA TYR A 138 13.55 7.87 0.34
C TYR A 138 14.16 8.17 -1.03
N THR A 139 14.71 7.13 -1.64
CA THR A 139 15.29 7.15 -2.99
C THR A 139 14.84 5.91 -3.75
N TRP A 140 14.60 6.02 -5.04
CA TRP A 140 14.03 4.94 -5.84
C TRP A 140 14.92 4.51 -7.00
N ALA A 141 14.97 3.20 -7.24
CA ALA A 141 15.36 2.63 -8.52
C ALA A 141 14.09 2.06 -9.18
N LEU A 142 13.75 2.65 -10.34
CA LEU A 142 12.49 2.45 -11.04
C LEU A 142 12.73 1.90 -12.46
N PRO A 143 11.74 1.22 -13.05
CA PRO A 143 11.81 0.87 -14.46
C PRO A 143 11.82 2.14 -15.34
N PRO A 144 12.41 2.09 -16.55
CA PRO A 144 12.51 3.23 -17.45
C PRO A 144 11.17 3.53 -18.13
N ALA A 145 10.21 4.06 -17.36
CA ALA A 145 8.88 4.42 -17.85
C ALA A 145 8.62 5.93 -17.74
N PRO A 146 8.13 6.60 -18.81
CA PRO A 146 8.04 8.06 -18.86
C PRO A 146 6.88 8.65 -18.04
N ASN A 147 5.93 7.82 -17.63
CA ASN A 147 4.70 8.18 -16.94
C ASN A 147 4.77 7.96 -15.41
N LEU A 148 5.97 7.73 -14.85
CA LEU A 148 6.20 7.64 -13.41
C LEU A 148 6.23 9.02 -12.76
N ARG A 149 5.55 9.18 -11.63
CA ARG A 149 5.54 10.44 -10.86
C ARG A 149 5.87 10.17 -9.40
N LEU A 150 6.95 10.75 -8.89
CA LEU A 150 7.29 10.70 -7.47
C LEU A 150 6.47 11.75 -6.71
N ALA A 151 6.03 11.40 -5.50
CA ALA A 151 5.52 12.35 -4.54
C ALA A 151 6.64 13.30 -4.04
N ALA A 152 6.27 14.45 -3.48
CA ALA A 152 7.21 15.47 -3.03
C ALA A 152 8.17 14.96 -1.92
N ASP A 153 7.73 14.01 -1.10
CA ASP A 153 8.52 13.36 -0.05
C ASP A 153 9.32 12.16 -0.56
N ASN A 154 9.26 11.87 -1.86
CA ASN A 154 9.80 10.68 -2.51
C ASN A 154 9.35 9.36 -1.84
N ARG A 155 8.26 9.36 -1.06
CA ARG A 155 7.81 8.17 -0.33
C ARG A 155 6.96 7.25 -1.20
N SER A 156 6.36 7.80 -2.25
CA SER A 156 5.51 7.06 -3.16
C SER A 156 5.76 7.41 -4.62
N VAL A 157 5.44 6.45 -5.49
CA VAL A 157 5.52 6.58 -6.94
C VAL A 157 4.17 6.21 -7.54
N THR A 158 3.56 7.16 -8.24
CA THR A 158 2.23 7.01 -8.83
C THR A 158 2.31 6.91 -10.35
N VAL A 159 1.45 6.06 -10.92
CA VAL A 159 1.23 5.90 -12.35
C VAL A 159 -0.27 6.01 -12.59
N THR A 160 -0.71 6.90 -13.47
CA THR A 160 -2.14 7.09 -13.78
C THR A 160 -2.66 6.16 -14.86
N ARG A 161 -1.79 5.84 -15.84
CA ARG A 161 -2.15 5.00 -16.99
C ARG A 161 -1.02 4.01 -17.28
N ALA A 162 -1.12 2.82 -16.70
CA ALA A 162 -0.09 1.79 -16.78
C ALA A 162 0.11 1.26 -18.20
N THR A 163 1.37 1.04 -18.56
CA THR A 163 1.81 0.46 -19.83
C THR A 163 2.75 -0.71 -19.55
N THR A 164 3.08 -1.49 -20.57
CA THR A 164 4.06 -2.58 -20.45
C THR A 164 5.45 -2.09 -20.01
N ALA A 165 5.80 -0.83 -20.28
CA ALA A 165 7.04 -0.22 -19.80
C ALA A 165 7.08 -0.01 -18.27
N ASN A 166 5.91 0.05 -17.61
CA ASN A 166 5.82 0.14 -16.15
C ASN A 166 6.05 -1.20 -15.45
N ARG A 167 6.15 -2.31 -16.20
CA ARG A 167 6.47 -3.62 -15.63
C ARG A 167 7.92 -3.63 -15.15
N GLY A 168 8.15 -4.12 -13.94
CA GLY A 168 9.52 -4.28 -13.44
C GLY A 168 9.61 -4.29 -11.92
N VAL A 169 10.85 -4.17 -11.44
CA VAL A 169 11.17 -4.11 -10.03
C VAL A 169 11.19 -2.65 -9.59
N TYR A 170 10.42 -2.34 -8.56
CA TYR A 170 10.40 -1.04 -7.90
C TYR A 170 11.17 -1.18 -6.60
N THR A 171 12.37 -0.60 -6.55
CA THR A 171 13.23 -0.68 -5.36
C THR A 171 13.25 0.67 -4.65
N CYS A 172 12.77 0.70 -3.42
CA CYS A 172 12.86 1.84 -2.55
C CYS A 172 14.02 1.67 -1.59
N THR A 173 14.78 2.73 -1.38
CA THR A 173 15.88 2.79 -0.43
C THR A 173 15.62 3.89 0.58
N ALA A 174 15.42 3.50 1.84
CA ALA A 174 15.27 4.38 2.99
C ALA A 174 16.66 4.61 3.63
N SER A 175 16.98 5.86 3.96
CA SER A 175 18.28 6.25 4.52
C SER A 175 18.14 7.30 5.61
N ASN A 176 18.93 7.18 6.67
CA ASN A 176 19.16 8.26 7.62
C ASN A 176 20.66 8.32 7.99
N ARG A 177 21.02 9.13 8.99
CA ARG A 177 22.42 9.26 9.45
C ARG A 177 23.03 8.00 10.06
N HIS A 178 22.20 7.01 10.41
CA HIS A 178 22.62 5.75 11.04
C HIS A 178 22.60 4.56 10.09
N GLY A 179 22.25 4.76 8.82
CA GLY A 179 22.38 3.74 7.79
C GLY A 179 21.32 3.81 6.69
N ARG A 180 21.31 2.75 5.89
CA ARG A 180 20.47 2.61 4.69
C ARG A 180 19.97 1.18 4.55
N ARG A 181 18.70 1.04 4.17
CA ARG A 181 18.08 -0.23 3.82
C ARG A 181 17.19 -0.07 2.59
N ALA A 182 17.10 -1.13 1.80
CA ALA A 182 16.26 -1.17 0.62
C ALA A 182 15.22 -2.28 0.72
N GLY A 183 14.07 -2.05 0.09
CA GLY A 183 13.03 -3.04 -0.14
C GLY A 183 12.57 -2.95 -1.59
N SER A 184 11.98 -4.02 -2.10
CA SER A 184 11.55 -4.09 -3.49
C SER A 184 10.21 -4.79 -3.66
N VAL A 185 9.44 -4.35 -4.64
CA VAL A 185 8.23 -5.04 -5.11
C VAL A 185 8.28 -5.20 -6.62
N VAL A 186 7.79 -6.33 -7.13
CA VAL A 186 7.67 -6.57 -8.57
C VAL A 186 6.28 -6.21 -9.01
N VAL A 187 6.14 -5.23 -9.91
CA VAL A 187 4.87 -4.86 -10.52
C VAL A 187 4.73 -5.57 -11.87
N ARG A 188 3.59 -6.23 -12.05
CA ARG A 188 3.17 -6.86 -13.29
C ARG A 188 2.10 -6.00 -13.94
N VAL A 189 2.14 -5.90 -15.26
CA VAL A 189 1.13 -5.18 -16.05
C VAL A 189 0.55 -6.15 -17.07
N ASP A 190 -0.69 -6.57 -16.87
CA ASP A 190 -1.38 -7.54 -17.70
C ASP A 190 -2.39 -6.87 -18.64
N GLU A 191 -2.63 -7.47 -19.80
CA GLU A 191 -3.63 -7.02 -20.77
C GLU A 191 -5.05 -7.28 -20.24
N SER A 192 -5.93 -6.30 -20.43
CA SER A 192 -7.34 -6.40 -20.03
C SER A 192 -8.13 -7.28 -20.99
N TRP A 193 -7.98 -8.61 -20.92
CA TRP A 193 -8.67 -9.53 -21.84
C TRP A 193 -10.20 -9.41 -21.78
N LEU A 194 -10.75 -9.00 -20.64
CA LEU A 194 -12.18 -8.72 -20.48
C LEU A 194 -12.69 -7.69 -21.49
N VAL A 195 -11.92 -6.63 -21.77
CA VAL A 195 -12.33 -5.59 -22.73
C VAL A 195 -12.35 -6.15 -24.15
N VAL A 196 -11.36 -7.01 -24.48
CA VAL A 196 -11.29 -7.71 -25.76
C VAL A 196 -12.49 -8.64 -25.95
N LEU A 197 -12.83 -9.43 -24.93
CA LEU A 197 -13.98 -10.34 -24.98
C LEU A 197 -15.31 -9.60 -25.11
N VAL A 198 -15.51 -8.51 -24.37
CA VAL A 198 -16.73 -7.70 -24.46
C VAL A 198 -16.85 -7.07 -25.86
N ALA A 199 -15.75 -6.55 -26.42
CA ALA A 199 -15.74 -6.00 -27.77
C ALA A 199 -16.07 -7.07 -28.83
N LEU A 200 -15.47 -8.26 -28.74
CA LEU A 200 -15.77 -9.38 -29.64
C LEU A 200 -17.22 -9.84 -29.50
N GLY A 201 -17.74 -9.92 -28.27
CA GLY A 201 -19.14 -10.26 -28.02
C GLY A 201 -20.12 -9.23 -28.60
N ALA A 202 -19.84 -7.94 -28.45
CA ALA A 202 -20.64 -6.87 -29.02
C ALA A 202 -20.63 -6.91 -30.56
N LEU A 203 -19.46 -7.12 -31.17
CA LEU A 203 -19.34 -7.32 -32.62
C LEU A 203 -20.13 -8.57 -33.09
N GLY A 204 -20.07 -9.66 -32.33
CA GLY A 204 -20.85 -10.88 -32.58
C GLY A 204 -22.36 -10.63 -32.52
N ALA A 205 -22.85 -9.87 -31.55
CA ALA A 205 -24.27 -9.55 -31.45
C ALA A 205 -24.76 -8.66 -32.60
N VAL A 206 -23.98 -7.64 -32.98
CA VAL A 206 -24.31 -6.74 -34.10
C VAL A 206 -24.36 -7.50 -35.42
N THR A 207 -23.39 -8.39 -35.66
CA THR A 207 -23.37 -9.22 -36.88
C THR A 207 -24.55 -10.19 -36.93
N ALA A 208 -24.91 -10.83 -35.81
CA ALA A 208 -26.08 -11.70 -35.74
C ALA A 208 -27.40 -10.96 -36.02
N LEU A 209 -27.58 -9.76 -35.45
CA LEU A 209 -28.75 -8.91 -35.73
C LEU A 209 -28.81 -8.50 -37.20
N GLY A 210 -27.67 -8.07 -37.78
CA GLY A 210 -27.60 -7.72 -39.20
C GLY A 210 -28.01 -8.88 -40.10
N LEU A 211 -27.53 -10.10 -39.81
CA LEU A 211 -27.91 -11.30 -40.54
C LEU A 211 -29.39 -11.66 -40.37
N ALA A 212 -29.96 -11.50 -39.17
CA ALA A 212 -31.37 -11.76 -38.93
C ALA A 212 -32.28 -10.80 -39.72
N VAL A 213 -31.93 -9.50 -39.76
CA VAL A 213 -32.68 -8.50 -40.55
C VAL A 213 -32.55 -8.79 -42.05
N ALA A 214 -31.34 -9.06 -42.53
CA ALA A 214 -31.10 -9.40 -43.93
C ALA A 214 -31.86 -10.67 -44.34
N GLY A 215 -31.83 -11.71 -43.49
CA GLY A 215 -32.60 -12.94 -43.68
C GLY A 215 -34.11 -12.71 -43.69
N GLY A 216 -34.62 -11.89 -42.77
CA GLY A 216 -36.04 -11.49 -42.75
C GLY A 216 -36.45 -10.74 -44.03
N TYR A 217 -35.62 -9.82 -44.52
CA TYR A 217 -35.86 -9.10 -45.77
C TYR A 217 -35.83 -10.04 -46.99
N TYR A 218 -34.89 -10.99 -47.01
CA TYR A 218 -34.79 -12.01 -48.05
C TYR A 218 -36.03 -12.91 -48.09
N LEU A 219 -36.51 -13.38 -46.94
CA LEU A 219 -37.76 -14.17 -46.86
C LEU A 219 -38.97 -13.37 -47.30
N LYS A 220 -39.08 -12.09 -46.92
CA LYS A 220 -40.19 -11.22 -47.33
C LYS A 220 -40.21 -10.97 -48.84
N THR A 221 -39.06 -10.69 -49.44
CA THR A 221 -38.94 -10.43 -50.88
C THR A 221 -39.17 -11.69 -51.72
N THR A 222 -38.65 -12.84 -51.30
CA THR A 222 -38.92 -14.13 -51.96
C THR A 222 -40.39 -14.52 -51.84
N ALA A 223 -41.05 -14.25 -50.70
CA ALA A 223 -42.49 -14.44 -50.54
C ALA A 223 -43.31 -13.51 -51.45
N CYS A 224 -42.95 -12.23 -51.59
CA CYS A 224 -43.59 -11.31 -52.54
C CYS A 224 -43.43 -11.80 -53.99
N LYS A 225 -42.23 -12.24 -54.37
CA LYS A 225 -41.97 -12.74 -55.73
C LYS A 225 -42.76 -14.02 -56.02
N LYS A 226 -42.95 -14.89 -55.03
CA LYS A 226 -43.78 -16.11 -55.16
C LYS A 226 -45.28 -15.81 -55.18
N GLY A 227 -45.74 -14.81 -54.43
CA GLY A 227 -47.12 -14.31 -54.49
C GLY A 227 -47.45 -13.65 -55.83
N GLU A 228 -46.51 -12.89 -56.41
CA GLU A 228 -46.69 -12.23 -57.71
C GLU A 228 -46.76 -13.23 -58.88
N TYR A 229 -46.01 -14.35 -58.82
CA TYR A 229 -46.19 -15.47 -59.77
C TYR A 229 -47.57 -16.12 -59.64
N ASN A 230 -48.05 -16.39 -58.41
CA ASN A 230 -49.38 -16.97 -58.21
C ASN A 230 -50.52 -16.07 -58.70
N VAL A 231 -50.37 -14.74 -58.65
CA VAL A 231 -51.37 -13.79 -59.16
C VAL A 231 -51.28 -13.68 -60.69
N ARG A 232 -50.09 -13.68 -61.29
CA ARG A 232 -49.93 -13.69 -62.76
C ARG A 232 -50.46 -14.97 -63.41
N ASP A 233 -50.30 -16.12 -62.77
CA ASP A 233 -50.91 -17.39 -63.22
C ASP A 233 -52.45 -17.35 -63.10
N ALA A 234 -53.00 -16.55 -62.19
CA ALA A 234 -54.44 -16.35 -62.05
C ALA A 234 -55.00 -15.32 -63.06
N GLU A 235 -54.26 -14.25 -63.38
CA GLU A 235 -54.67 -13.23 -64.37
C GLU A 235 -54.49 -13.70 -65.83
N GLY A 236 -53.64 -14.69 -66.08
CA GLY A 236 -53.47 -15.34 -67.39
C GLY A 236 -54.46 -16.47 -67.69
N SER A 237 -55.28 -16.88 -66.71
CA SER A 237 -56.29 -17.91 -66.88
C SER A 237 -57.64 -17.28 -67.23
N SER A 238 -58.26 -17.72 -68.32
CA SER A 238 -59.58 -17.28 -68.79
C SER A 238 -60.76 -17.72 -67.91
N GLU A 239 -60.53 -18.07 -66.65
CA GLU A 239 -61.52 -18.60 -65.70
C GLU A 239 -61.77 -17.69 -64.48
N ALA A 240 -61.41 -16.41 -64.55
CA ALA A 240 -61.82 -15.46 -63.52
C ALA A 240 -63.31 -15.08 -63.68
N ALA A 241 -64.18 -15.70 -62.89
CA ALA A 241 -65.60 -15.34 -62.84
C ALA A 241 -65.87 -14.27 -61.76
N CYS A 242 -66.49 -13.15 -62.15
CA CYS A 242 -66.98 -12.13 -61.23
C CYS A 242 -68.09 -12.70 -60.32
N LEU A 243 -67.83 -12.83 -59.02
CA LEU A 243 -68.87 -13.11 -58.03
C LEU A 243 -69.67 -11.84 -57.76
N HIS A 244 -70.79 -11.66 -58.45
CA HIS A 244 -71.71 -10.56 -58.20
C HIS A 244 -72.54 -10.83 -56.93
N ARG A 245 -72.36 -10.03 -55.87
CA ARG A 245 -73.33 -9.93 -54.78
C ARG A 245 -73.68 -8.48 -54.50
N HIS A 246 -74.97 -8.20 -54.54
CA HIS A 246 -75.55 -6.87 -54.43
C HIS A 246 -75.59 -6.36 -52.97
N ASN A 247 -74.76 -5.34 -52.71
CA ASN A 247 -74.99 -4.12 -51.92
C ASN A 247 -75.25 -4.18 -50.39
N ARG A 248 -74.31 -3.66 -49.58
CA ARG A 248 -74.43 -2.34 -48.92
C ARG A 248 -73.09 -1.91 -48.29
N ASP A 249 -72.67 -0.72 -48.67
CA ASP A 249 -71.42 -0.01 -48.31
C ASP A 249 -70.15 -0.36 -49.12
N ASN A 250 -69.67 0.71 -49.74
CA ASN A 250 -68.77 0.79 -50.86
C ASN A 250 -67.31 0.78 -50.37
N ARG A 251 -66.55 -0.30 -50.64
CA ARG A 251 -65.14 -0.29 -51.10
C ARG A 251 -64.54 -1.70 -51.20
N GLY A 252 -64.36 -2.16 -52.43
CA GLY A 252 -63.44 -3.23 -52.82
C GLY A 252 -64.12 -4.46 -53.43
N ASP A 253 -63.96 -4.64 -54.73
CA ASP A 253 -64.32 -5.90 -55.39
C ASP A 253 -63.34 -6.99 -54.93
N ILE A 254 -63.87 -8.08 -54.36
CA ILE A 254 -63.08 -9.23 -53.90
C ILE A 254 -63.16 -10.31 -54.97
N PHE A 255 -62.02 -10.66 -55.56
CA PHE A 255 -61.89 -11.78 -56.49
C PHE A 255 -61.42 -13.03 -55.73
N GLY A 256 -62.06 -14.17 -55.98
CA GLY A 256 -61.70 -15.46 -55.39
C GLY A 256 -61.76 -16.57 -56.42
N ILE A 257 -60.84 -17.53 -56.32
CA ILE A 257 -60.75 -18.69 -57.20
C ILE A 257 -61.52 -19.84 -56.53
N GLN A 258 -62.49 -20.46 -57.22
CA GLN A 258 -63.09 -21.70 -56.73
C GLN A 258 -62.07 -22.83 -56.90
N LEU A 259 -61.62 -23.40 -55.78
CA LEU A 259 -60.87 -24.64 -55.79
C LEU A 259 -61.85 -25.79 -56.01
N THR A 260 -61.83 -26.40 -57.18
CA THR A 260 -62.44 -27.71 -57.40
C THR A 260 -61.67 -28.75 -56.59
N GLN A 261 -62.38 -29.48 -55.72
CA GLN A 261 -61.82 -30.65 -55.02
C GLN A 261 -61.70 -31.84 -55.98
N PRO A 262 -60.74 -32.76 -55.74
CA PRO A 262 -60.25 -33.74 -56.70
C PRO A 262 -61.28 -34.79 -57.14
#